data_AF-A0A919YEH9-F1
#
_entry.id   AF-A0A919YEH9-F1
#
_cell.length_a   1.000
_cell.length_b   1.000
_cell.length_c   1.000
_cell.angle_alpha   90.00
_cell.angle_beta   90.00
_cell.angle_gamma   90.00
#
_symmetry.space_group_name_H-M   'P 1'
#
loop_
_entity.id
_entity.type
_entity.pdbx_description
1 polymer ?
#
loop_
_entity_poly.entity_id
_entity_poly.type
_entity_poly.pdbx_seq_one_letter_code
_entity_poly.pdbx_strand_id
1 'polypeptide(L)'
;MEMFKTKIAIVSSLTAVMILAGTASAYAAVPAAAKGQTTKISAGAKADKKTASSEELVSKLLAKLQPGEMIAFYIPDKEKRQFDSISFVSKGYVFKDYDALAAKAEQMNAPSLKIPETYPKDYKFKEGVIHLKTPDSSSELYKKLDKQLKAEAAKGGKEVYTMPVETGGEGDSTSLTFVKGSVEILLVASHAKPSKPMGGTPVPFSNPDEKTETMVIGGIKCTYTTAPKLKSRLSWTDTSGSVNYSIFADNAKADVLRFAKAMLEPEAK
;
A
#
# COMPACT_ATOMS: atom_id res chain seq x y z
N MET A 1 27.28 45.04 6.22
CA MET A 1 26.48 44.58 5.06
C MET A 1 26.52 43.05 5.09
N GLU A 2 25.65 42.46 5.92
CA GLU A 2 25.59 41.00 6.11
C GLU A 2 24.77 40.37 4.99
N MET A 3 25.35 39.41 4.27
CA MET A 3 24.65 38.58 3.32
C MET A 3 23.87 37.49 4.07
N PHE A 4 22.55 37.55 4.00
CA PHE A 4 21.64 36.51 4.46
C PHE A 4 21.96 35.16 3.78
N LYS A 5 22.42 34.19 4.58
CA LYS A 5 22.49 32.78 4.18
C LYS A 5 21.08 32.18 4.30
N THR A 6 20.36 32.09 3.18
CA THR A 6 19.09 31.35 3.11
C THR A 6 19.38 29.85 3.25
N LYS A 7 19.15 29.30 4.45
CA LYS A 7 19.11 27.85 4.67
C LYS A 7 17.80 27.33 4.07
N ILE A 8 17.89 26.69 2.91
CA ILE A 8 16.75 25.98 2.31
C ILE A 8 16.40 24.81 3.24
N ALA A 9 15.26 24.90 3.91
CA ALA A 9 14.69 23.81 4.69
C ALA A 9 14.23 22.70 3.73
N ILE A 10 14.95 21.57 3.75
CA ILE A 10 14.58 20.37 3.02
C ILE A 10 13.43 19.71 3.79
N VAL A 11 12.19 19.89 3.32
CA VAL A 11 11.03 19.14 3.80
C VAL A 11 11.00 17.81 3.05
N SER A 12 11.55 16.77 3.65
CA SER A 12 11.43 15.39 3.18
C SER A 12 10.03 14.87 3.51
N SER A 13 9.13 14.89 2.54
CA SER A 13 7.79 14.31 2.62
C SER A 13 7.86 12.78 2.68
N LEU A 14 7.81 12.22 3.88
CA LEU A 14 7.70 10.77 4.11
C LEU A 14 6.29 10.33 3.71
N THR A 15 6.14 9.81 2.49
CA THR A 15 4.89 9.17 2.06
C THR A 15 4.91 7.73 2.57
N ALA A 16 4.22 7.48 3.68
CA ALA A 16 3.97 6.13 4.17
C ALA A 16 2.89 5.48 3.29
N VAL A 17 3.29 4.86 2.19
CA VAL A 17 2.43 3.89 1.49
C VAL A 17 2.47 2.60 2.32
N MET A 18 1.41 2.33 3.08
CA MET A 18 1.21 1.02 3.68
C MET A 18 0.90 0.03 2.56
N ILE A 19 1.93 -0.67 2.07
CA ILE A 19 1.75 -1.87 1.25
C ILE A 19 1.33 -2.97 2.23
N LEU A 20 0.05 -3.35 2.19
CA LEU A 20 -0.40 -4.62 2.75
C LEU A 20 0.40 -5.72 2.06
N ALA A 21 1.37 -6.27 2.76
CA ALA A 21 2.12 -7.43 2.33
C ALA A 21 1.14 -8.60 2.18
N GLY A 22 0.73 -8.90 0.94
CA GLY A 22 0.10 -10.17 0.62
C GLY A 22 1.12 -11.27 0.84
N THR A 23 1.10 -11.90 2.02
CA THR A 23 1.84 -13.14 2.23
C THR A 23 1.22 -14.21 1.35
N ALA A 24 1.97 -14.65 0.35
CA ALA A 24 1.68 -15.85 -0.39
C ALA A 24 1.60 -17.01 0.62
N SER A 25 0.39 -17.45 0.94
CA SER A 25 0.19 -18.66 1.72
C SER A 25 0.54 -19.84 0.80
N ALA A 26 1.72 -20.42 1.02
CA ALA A 26 2.09 -21.68 0.41
C ALA A 26 1.06 -22.74 0.82
N TYR A 27 0.36 -23.31 -0.16
CA TYR A 27 -0.43 -24.52 0.01
C TYR A 27 0.52 -25.64 0.47
N ALA A 28 0.47 -26.00 1.74
CA ALA A 28 1.04 -27.26 2.19
C ALA A 28 0.14 -28.39 1.67
N ALA A 29 0.69 -29.17 0.73
CA ALA A 29 0.09 -30.41 0.28
C ALA A 29 -0.09 -31.36 1.48
N VAL A 30 -1.28 -31.93 1.60
CA VAL A 30 -1.59 -33.01 2.54
C VAL A 30 -0.96 -34.30 2.04
N PRO A 31 -0.13 -35.01 2.82
CA PRO A 31 0.03 -36.45 2.63
C PRO A 31 -1.00 -37.18 3.48
N ALA A 32 -1.64 -38.15 2.84
CA ALA A 32 -2.62 -39.05 3.41
C ALA A 32 -2.04 -39.96 4.50
N ALA A 33 -2.89 -40.23 5.49
CA ALA A 33 -3.05 -41.45 6.28
C ALA A 33 -1.80 -42.19 6.82
N ALA A 34 -1.66 -42.18 8.15
CA ALA A 34 -1.21 -43.35 8.90
C ALA A 34 -2.06 -43.51 10.18
N LYS A 35 -2.56 -44.73 10.38
CA LYS A 35 -3.45 -45.18 11.47
C LYS A 35 -2.70 -45.32 12.79
N GLY A 36 -3.41 -45.02 13.88
CA GLY A 36 -3.34 -45.77 15.15
C GLY A 36 -2.63 -45.05 16.31
N GLN A 37 -3.39 -44.51 17.26
CA GLN A 37 -3.57 -45.10 18.59
C GLN A 37 -4.51 -44.24 19.44
N THR A 38 -5.47 -44.92 20.07
CA THR A 38 -6.48 -44.39 20.99
C THR A 38 -5.92 -44.16 22.38
N THR A 39 -6.18 -42.98 22.96
CA THR A 39 -6.28 -42.83 24.42
C THR A 39 -7.28 -41.71 24.79
N LYS A 40 -8.41 -42.19 25.35
CA LYS A 40 -9.32 -41.60 26.36
C LYS A 40 -9.62 -40.10 26.36
N ILE A 41 -10.92 -39.85 26.15
CA ILE A 41 -11.68 -38.63 26.35
C ILE A 41 -11.55 -38.11 27.80
N SER A 42 -11.19 -36.84 27.96
CA SER A 42 -11.74 -35.99 29.02
C SER A 42 -12.60 -34.91 28.34
N ALA A 43 -13.89 -34.95 28.63
CA ALA A 43 -14.85 -33.93 28.26
C ALA A 43 -14.59 -32.68 29.11
N GLY A 44 -14.61 -31.50 28.48
CA GLY A 44 -14.55 -30.23 29.20
C GLY A 44 -13.65 -29.15 28.60
N ALA A 45 -13.39 -29.13 27.29
CA ALA A 45 -12.95 -27.88 26.66
C ALA A 45 -14.19 -27.18 26.11
N LYS A 46 -14.64 -26.11 26.77
CA LYS A 46 -15.39 -25.07 26.06
C LYS A 46 -14.61 -24.80 24.78
N ALA A 47 -15.26 -24.86 23.64
CA ALA A 47 -14.67 -24.37 22.42
C ALA A 47 -14.32 -22.91 22.67
N ASP A 48 -13.05 -22.63 23.00
CA ASP A 48 -12.50 -21.30 22.95
C ASP A 48 -12.73 -20.85 21.52
N LYS A 49 -13.77 -20.03 21.32
CA LYS A 49 -13.93 -19.27 20.09
C LYS A 49 -12.66 -18.45 19.99
N LYS A 50 -11.67 -18.94 19.23
CA LYS A 50 -10.49 -18.18 18.85
C LYS A 50 -11.00 -16.97 18.09
N THR A 51 -11.09 -15.85 18.78
CA THR A 51 -11.57 -14.59 18.24
C THR A 51 -10.58 -14.15 17.16
N ALA A 52 -11.08 -13.88 15.94
CA ALA A 52 -10.20 -13.60 14.80
C ALA A 52 -9.37 -12.33 15.03
N SER A 53 -8.14 -12.30 14.54
CA SER A 53 -7.31 -11.07 14.57
C SER A 53 -7.85 -10.02 13.61
N SER A 54 -7.47 -8.76 13.78
CA SER A 54 -7.86 -7.68 12.85
C SER A 54 -7.40 -7.95 11.43
N GLU A 55 -6.22 -8.55 11.25
CA GLU A 55 -5.70 -8.94 9.95
C GLU A 55 -6.54 -10.05 9.30
N GLU A 56 -6.92 -11.07 10.08
CA GLU A 56 -7.80 -12.15 9.60
C GLU A 56 -9.18 -11.61 9.20
N LEU A 57 -9.71 -10.65 9.96
CA LEU A 57 -10.97 -9.98 9.64
C LEU A 57 -10.87 -9.19 8.33
N VAL A 58 -9.83 -8.36 8.18
CA VAL A 58 -9.60 -7.58 6.95
C VAL A 58 -9.39 -8.49 5.74
N SER A 59 -8.64 -9.58 5.89
CA SER A 59 -8.44 -10.57 4.82
C SER A 59 -9.75 -11.22 4.36
N LYS A 60 -10.61 -11.61 5.31
CA LYS A 60 -11.96 -12.14 5.01
C LYS A 60 -12.86 -11.13 4.30
N LEU A 61 -12.73 -9.85 4.63
CA LEU A 61 -13.45 -8.79 3.95
C LEU A 61 -12.96 -8.63 2.51
N LEU A 62 -11.64 -8.51 2.31
CA LEU A 62 -11.01 -8.34 1.00
C LEU A 62 -11.33 -9.51 0.06
N ALA A 63 -11.34 -10.75 0.56
CA ALA A 63 -11.63 -11.95 -0.22
C ALA A 63 -13.04 -11.96 -0.84
N LYS A 64 -13.99 -11.21 -0.28
CA LYS A 64 -15.37 -11.12 -0.78
C LYS A 64 -15.57 -10.03 -1.82
N LEU A 65 -14.63 -9.09 -1.94
CA LEU A 65 -14.74 -7.97 -2.86
C LEU A 65 -14.45 -8.40 -4.30
N GLN A 66 -15.21 -7.81 -5.22
CA GLN A 66 -14.91 -7.79 -6.64
C GLN A 66 -13.96 -6.63 -6.96
N PRO A 67 -13.19 -6.71 -8.07
CA PRO A 67 -12.39 -5.57 -8.54
C PRO A 67 -13.25 -4.31 -8.69
N GLY A 68 -12.77 -3.19 -8.15
CA GLY A 68 -13.50 -1.93 -8.14
C GLY A 68 -14.40 -1.72 -6.92
N GLU A 69 -14.57 -2.72 -6.05
CA GLU A 69 -15.38 -2.57 -4.84
C GLU A 69 -14.57 -2.07 -3.64
N MET A 70 -15.26 -1.33 -2.79
CA MET A 70 -14.75 -0.83 -1.52
C MET A 70 -15.83 -0.97 -0.45
N ILE A 71 -15.39 -1.31 0.76
CA ILE A 71 -16.23 -1.24 1.95
C ILE A 71 -15.53 -0.42 3.03
N ALA A 72 -16.32 0.35 3.77
CA ALA A 72 -15.94 0.91 5.05
C ALA A 72 -16.22 -0.12 6.14
N PHE A 73 -15.37 -0.20 7.16
CA PHE A 73 -15.57 -1.09 8.29
C PHE A 73 -15.18 -0.45 9.62
N TYR A 74 -15.79 -0.95 10.70
CA TYR A 74 -15.48 -0.57 12.08
C TYR A 74 -15.37 -1.82 12.95
N ILE A 75 -14.30 -1.87 13.76
CA ILE A 75 -14.07 -2.88 14.78
C ILE A 75 -14.36 -2.23 16.15
N PRO A 76 -15.43 -2.63 16.86
CA PRO A 76 -15.77 -2.04 18.16
C PRO A 76 -14.76 -2.42 19.24
N ASP A 77 -14.13 -3.58 19.13
CA ASP A 77 -13.16 -4.10 20.08
C ASP A 77 -11.92 -3.20 20.13
N LYS A 78 -11.69 -2.59 21.30
CA LYS A 78 -10.60 -1.65 21.53
C LYS A 78 -9.23 -2.30 21.48
N GLU A 79 -9.13 -3.57 21.81
CA GLU A 79 -7.85 -4.30 21.81
C GLU A 79 -7.42 -4.68 20.39
N LYS A 80 -8.39 -4.77 19.48
CA LYS A 80 -8.17 -5.16 18.08
C LYS A 80 -8.04 -3.97 17.14
N ARG A 81 -8.68 -2.84 17.45
CA ARG A 81 -8.65 -1.66 16.58
C ARG A 81 -7.40 -0.82 16.86
N GLN A 82 -6.77 -0.35 15.79
CA GLN A 82 -5.61 0.55 15.92
C GLN A 82 -6.03 1.97 16.34
N PHE A 83 -7.18 2.44 15.84
CA PHE A 83 -7.73 3.78 16.10
C PHE A 83 -9.25 3.70 16.29
N ASP A 84 -9.84 4.67 16.98
CA ASP A 84 -11.30 4.79 17.11
C ASP A 84 -11.94 5.49 15.91
N SER A 85 -11.70 4.94 14.73
CA SER A 85 -12.17 5.46 13.46
C SER A 85 -12.55 4.30 12.54
N ILE A 86 -13.44 4.56 11.58
CA ILE A 86 -13.63 3.62 10.48
C ILE A 86 -12.34 3.45 9.66
N SER A 87 -12.24 2.32 8.98
CA SER A 87 -11.19 1.99 8.02
C SER A 87 -11.81 1.53 6.72
N PHE A 88 -11.03 1.49 5.65
CA PHE A 88 -11.50 1.03 4.34
C PHE A 88 -10.69 -0.18 3.89
N VAL A 89 -11.36 -1.09 3.22
CA VAL A 89 -10.72 -2.14 2.43
C VAL A 89 -11.32 -2.11 1.04
N SER A 90 -10.46 -2.19 0.03
CA SER A 90 -10.84 -2.14 -1.38
C SER A 90 -10.05 -3.15 -2.18
N LYS A 91 -10.62 -3.56 -3.31
CA LYS A 91 -9.95 -4.40 -4.29
C LYS A 91 -9.75 -3.60 -5.58
N GLY A 92 -8.49 -3.32 -5.89
CA GLY A 92 -8.12 -2.59 -7.10
C GLY A 92 -8.45 -3.36 -8.39
N TYR A 93 -8.31 -2.67 -9.52
CA TYR A 93 -8.40 -3.29 -10.84
C TYR A 93 -7.03 -3.87 -11.21
N VAL A 94 -6.97 -5.15 -11.54
CA VAL A 94 -5.73 -5.86 -11.88
C VAL A 94 -5.68 -6.14 -13.39
N PHE A 95 -4.54 -5.85 -13.99
CA PHE A 95 -4.32 -5.97 -15.44
C PHE A 95 -3.04 -6.76 -15.72
N LYS A 96 -3.11 -7.68 -16.68
CA LYS A 96 -1.92 -8.37 -17.23
C LYS A 96 -1.36 -7.69 -18.48
N ASP A 97 -2.11 -6.74 -19.01
CA ASP A 97 -1.79 -5.96 -20.19
C ASP A 97 -1.62 -4.49 -19.79
N TYR A 98 -0.55 -3.87 -20.27
CA TYR A 98 -0.23 -2.50 -19.90
C TYR A 98 -1.13 -1.48 -20.59
N ASP A 99 -1.52 -1.71 -21.83
CA ASP A 99 -2.33 -0.74 -22.58
C ASP A 99 -3.74 -0.65 -21.97
N ALA A 100 -4.31 -1.79 -21.57
CA ALA A 100 -5.56 -1.84 -20.83
C ALA A 100 -5.47 -1.14 -19.46
N LEU A 101 -4.34 -1.30 -18.75
CA LEU A 101 -4.07 -0.58 -17.51
C LEU A 101 -4.00 0.92 -17.74
N ALA A 102 -3.23 1.37 -18.73
CA ALA A 102 -3.03 2.78 -19.04
C ALA A 102 -4.35 3.47 -19.40
N ALA A 103 -5.16 2.83 -20.26
CA ALA A 103 -6.49 3.34 -20.59
C ALA A 103 -7.40 3.44 -19.37
N LYS A 104 -7.37 2.45 -18.46
CA LYS A 104 -8.16 2.51 -17.22
C LYS A 104 -7.65 3.59 -16.26
N ALA A 105 -6.33 3.73 -16.14
CA ALA A 105 -5.71 4.73 -15.27
C ALA A 105 -6.10 6.15 -15.71
N GLU A 106 -6.09 6.41 -17.02
CA GLU A 106 -6.56 7.67 -17.60
C GLU A 106 -8.06 7.90 -17.30
N GLN A 107 -8.92 6.89 -17.54
CA GLN A 107 -10.36 6.98 -17.23
C GLN A 107 -10.62 7.34 -15.75
N MET A 108 -9.79 6.82 -14.85
CA MET A 108 -9.94 6.97 -13.40
C MET A 108 -9.14 8.15 -12.83
N ASN A 109 -8.48 8.96 -13.67
CA ASN A 109 -7.56 10.01 -13.22
C ASN A 109 -6.52 9.50 -12.20
N ALA A 110 -6.07 8.26 -12.38
CA ALA A 110 -5.06 7.63 -11.56
C ALA A 110 -3.65 8.09 -12.02
N PRO A 111 -2.69 8.27 -11.10
CA PRO A 111 -1.32 8.58 -11.47
C PRO A 111 -0.77 7.52 -12.41
N SER A 112 -0.29 7.92 -13.58
CA SER A 112 0.19 6.99 -14.60
C SER A 112 1.66 6.66 -14.38
N LEU A 113 2.00 5.38 -14.55
CA LEU A 113 3.38 4.91 -14.65
C LEU A 113 3.68 4.62 -16.11
N LYS A 114 4.70 5.27 -16.68
CA LYS A 114 5.26 4.83 -17.96
C LYS A 114 6.09 3.57 -17.73
N ILE A 115 5.80 2.50 -18.47
CA ILE A 115 6.71 1.37 -18.54
C ILE A 115 7.99 1.84 -19.23
N PRO A 116 9.18 1.60 -18.67
CA PRO A 116 10.42 1.83 -19.41
C PRO A 116 10.43 0.97 -20.67
N GLU A 117 10.70 1.57 -21.83
CA GLU A 117 10.77 0.87 -23.12
C GLU A 117 11.73 -0.33 -23.06
N THR A 118 12.79 -0.18 -22.26
CA THR A 118 13.71 -1.25 -21.91
C THR A 118 13.81 -1.39 -20.39
N TYR A 119 13.01 -2.28 -19.79
CA TYR A 119 13.27 -2.72 -18.41
C TYR A 119 14.60 -3.51 -18.35
N PRO A 120 15.27 -3.59 -17.19
CA PRO A 120 16.50 -4.35 -17.05
C PRO A 120 16.36 -5.78 -17.59
N LYS A 121 17.40 -6.28 -18.26
CA LYS A 121 17.41 -7.60 -18.91
C LYS A 121 16.82 -8.68 -17.99
N ASP A 122 16.00 -9.55 -18.56
CA ASP A 122 15.37 -10.73 -17.94
C ASP A 122 14.21 -10.45 -16.96
N TYR A 123 13.81 -9.20 -16.75
CA TYR A 123 12.52 -8.92 -16.12
C TYR A 123 11.35 -9.17 -17.07
N LYS A 124 10.19 -9.47 -16.50
CA LYS A 124 8.92 -9.52 -17.24
C LYS A 124 7.87 -8.77 -16.46
N PHE A 125 7.04 -8.01 -17.18
CA PHE A 125 5.82 -7.47 -16.61
C PHE A 125 4.92 -8.63 -16.14
N LYS A 126 4.52 -8.58 -14.87
CA LYS A 126 3.64 -9.59 -14.25
C LYS A 126 2.20 -9.11 -14.24
N GLU A 127 1.99 -7.91 -13.69
CA GLU A 127 0.68 -7.29 -13.57
C GLU A 127 0.80 -5.80 -13.20
N GLY A 128 -0.25 -5.05 -13.46
CA GLY A 128 -0.46 -3.70 -12.96
C GLY A 128 -1.76 -3.61 -12.18
N VAL A 129 -1.80 -2.72 -11.18
CA VAL A 129 -2.96 -2.54 -10.32
C VAL A 129 -3.30 -1.06 -10.18
N ILE A 130 -4.58 -0.71 -10.38
CA ILE A 130 -5.10 0.61 -10.02
C ILE A 130 -5.81 0.48 -8.67
N HIS A 131 -5.30 1.19 -7.67
CA HIS A 131 -5.87 1.24 -6.33
C HIS A 131 -6.93 2.35 -6.24
N LEU A 132 -8.03 2.08 -5.55
CA LEU A 132 -9.15 3.01 -5.44
C LEU A 132 -8.86 4.10 -4.40
N LYS A 133 -9.29 5.33 -4.70
CA LYS A 133 -9.22 6.44 -3.75
C LYS A 133 -10.23 6.27 -2.63
N THR A 134 -9.73 6.19 -1.40
CA THR A 134 -10.56 6.16 -0.19
C THR A 134 -11.08 7.56 0.13
N PRO A 135 -12.31 7.70 0.67
CA PRO A 135 -12.82 8.98 1.14
C PRO A 135 -11.87 9.64 2.16
N ASP A 136 -11.61 10.94 2.01
CA ASP A 136 -10.85 11.72 2.99
C ASP A 136 -11.63 11.80 4.31
N SER A 137 -10.92 11.80 5.44
CA SER A 137 -11.55 11.85 6.77
C SER A 137 -12.37 13.12 7.04
N SER A 138 -12.10 14.19 6.30
CA SER A 138 -12.88 15.43 6.35
C SER A 138 -14.12 15.44 5.43
N SER A 139 -14.27 14.46 4.55
CA SER A 139 -15.40 14.38 3.61
C SER A 139 -16.71 14.06 4.33
N GLU A 140 -17.81 14.58 3.80
CA GLU A 140 -19.16 14.29 4.33
C GLU A 140 -19.50 12.80 4.23
N LEU A 141 -19.04 12.13 3.17
CA LEU A 141 -19.19 10.68 3.01
C LEU A 141 -18.51 9.93 4.17
N TYR A 142 -17.26 10.27 4.50
CA TYR A 142 -16.55 9.66 5.61
C TYR A 142 -17.28 9.90 6.94
N LYS A 143 -17.65 11.14 7.25
CA LYS A 143 -18.34 11.48 8.51
C LYS A 143 -19.66 10.73 8.65
N LYS A 144 -20.42 10.60 7.56
CA LYS A 144 -21.67 9.84 7.51
C LYS A 144 -21.40 8.35 7.81
N LEU A 145 -20.44 7.73 7.12
CA LEU A 145 -20.08 6.33 7.33
C LEU A 145 -19.59 6.07 8.76
N ASP A 146 -18.75 6.96 9.31
CA ASP A 146 -18.22 6.82 10.69
C ASP A 146 -19.36 6.86 11.71
N LYS A 147 -20.26 7.84 11.60
CA LYS A 147 -21.43 7.94 12.47
C LYS A 147 -22.34 6.72 12.36
N GLN A 148 -22.64 6.27 11.14
CA GLN A 148 -23.54 5.15 10.90
C GLN A 148 -22.97 3.82 11.42
N LEU A 149 -21.72 3.52 11.12
CA LEU A 149 -21.04 2.29 11.54
C LEU A 149 -20.88 2.24 13.07
N LYS A 150 -20.52 3.35 13.72
CA LYS A 150 -20.45 3.43 15.19
C LYS A 150 -21.82 3.31 15.85
N ALA A 151 -22.87 3.90 15.26
CA ALA A 151 -24.23 3.76 15.76
C ALA A 151 -24.75 2.31 15.63
N GLU A 152 -24.40 1.60 14.55
CA GLU A 152 -24.71 0.18 14.43
C GLU A 152 -23.90 -0.64 15.44
N ALA A 153 -22.62 -0.31 15.62
CA ALA A 153 -21.75 -0.99 16.58
C ALA A 153 -22.20 -0.85 18.03
N ALA A 154 -22.77 0.30 18.40
CA ALA A 154 -23.35 0.53 19.73
C ALA A 154 -24.55 -0.38 20.03
N LYS A 155 -25.23 -0.91 19.01
CA LYS A 155 -26.31 -1.90 19.18
C LYS A 155 -25.76 -3.30 19.49
N GLY A 156 -24.46 -3.53 19.25
CA GLY A 156 -23.76 -4.77 19.55
C GLY A 156 -24.11 -5.93 18.61
N GLY A 157 -23.46 -7.08 18.86
CA GLY A 157 -23.79 -8.35 18.20
C GLY A 157 -22.87 -8.78 17.05
N LYS A 158 -21.92 -7.95 16.61
CA LYS A 158 -20.92 -8.30 15.57
C LYS A 158 -19.50 -7.88 15.97
N GLU A 159 -18.51 -8.64 15.52
CA GLU A 159 -17.08 -8.29 15.64
C GLU A 159 -16.64 -7.21 14.66
N VAL A 160 -17.33 -7.09 13.52
CA VAL A 160 -17.06 -6.13 12.45
C VAL A 160 -18.38 -5.63 11.90
N TYR A 161 -18.47 -4.32 11.71
CA TYR A 161 -19.57 -3.66 11.01
C TYR A 161 -19.05 -3.12 9.69
N THR A 162 -19.81 -3.28 8.61
CA THR A 162 -19.38 -2.91 7.26
C THR A 162 -20.46 -2.17 6.50
N MET A 163 -20.08 -1.22 5.65
CA MET A 163 -20.96 -0.59 4.67
C MET A 163 -20.26 -0.52 3.30
N PRO A 164 -20.98 -0.81 2.20
CA PRO A 164 -20.45 -0.58 0.86
C PRO A 164 -20.18 0.91 0.65
N VAL A 165 -19.15 1.20 -0.13
CA VAL A 165 -18.75 2.57 -0.48
C VAL A 165 -18.86 2.72 -1.98
N GLU A 166 -19.73 3.62 -2.42
CA GLU A 166 -19.75 4.07 -3.81
C GLU A 166 -18.49 4.91 -4.04
N THR A 167 -17.53 4.34 -4.76
CA THR A 167 -16.30 5.05 -5.12
C THR A 167 -16.62 6.04 -6.24
N GLY A 168 -16.15 7.28 -6.14
CA GLY A 168 -16.32 8.31 -7.18
C GLY A 168 -15.58 8.02 -8.50
N GLY A 169 -15.07 6.81 -8.70
CA GLY A 169 -14.34 6.40 -9.90
C GLY A 169 -12.87 6.85 -9.94
N GLU A 170 -12.38 7.56 -8.93
CA GLU A 170 -10.99 8.04 -8.90
C GLU A 170 -9.99 6.97 -8.41
N GLY A 171 -8.84 6.90 -9.10
CA GLY A 171 -7.70 6.09 -8.66
C GLY A 171 -6.78 6.86 -7.70
N ASP A 172 -6.35 6.21 -6.62
CA ASP A 172 -5.38 6.75 -5.67
C ASP A 172 -3.94 6.63 -6.19
N SER A 173 -3.65 5.44 -6.71
CA SER A 173 -2.32 5.06 -7.15
C SER A 173 -2.38 3.96 -8.20
N THR A 174 -1.35 3.91 -9.02
CA THR A 174 -1.11 2.82 -9.96
C THR A 174 0.18 2.12 -9.56
N SER A 175 0.18 0.79 -9.62
CA SER A 175 1.38 -0.01 -9.42
C SER A 175 1.66 -0.95 -10.57
N LEU A 176 2.94 -1.24 -10.80
CA LEU A 176 3.41 -2.20 -11.80
C LEU A 176 4.36 -3.18 -11.13
N THR A 177 4.13 -4.47 -11.32
CA THR A 177 4.97 -5.54 -10.79
C THR A 177 5.78 -6.17 -11.90
N PHE A 178 7.09 -6.26 -11.71
CA PHE A 178 8.03 -6.95 -12.59
C PHE A 178 8.74 -8.06 -11.85
N VAL A 179 8.97 -9.19 -12.52
CA VAL A 179 9.62 -10.37 -11.93
C VAL A 179 10.81 -10.85 -12.75
N LYS A 180 11.85 -11.31 -12.04
CA LYS A 180 13.04 -12.00 -12.57
C LYS A 180 13.44 -13.10 -11.58
N GLY A 181 13.13 -14.35 -11.90
CA GLY A 181 13.31 -15.46 -10.95
C GLY A 181 12.53 -15.20 -9.65
N SER A 182 13.22 -15.20 -8.51
CA SER A 182 12.64 -14.87 -7.19
C SER A 182 12.64 -13.38 -6.86
N VAL A 183 13.16 -12.52 -7.73
CA VAL A 183 13.23 -11.06 -7.48
C VAL A 183 11.98 -10.40 -8.04
N GLU A 184 11.30 -9.62 -7.19
CA GLU A 184 10.14 -8.81 -7.53
C GLU A 184 10.48 -7.33 -7.37
N ILE A 185 10.16 -6.53 -8.39
CA ILE A 185 10.24 -5.07 -8.38
C ILE A 185 8.81 -4.53 -8.49
N LEU A 186 8.42 -3.66 -7.56
CA LEU A 186 7.12 -2.99 -7.56
C LEU A 186 7.32 -1.49 -7.78
N LEU A 187 6.82 -0.97 -8.89
CA LEU A 187 6.77 0.47 -9.18
C LEU A 187 5.42 0.98 -8.69
N VAL A 188 5.39 2.15 -8.08
CA VAL A 188 4.16 2.81 -7.60
C VAL A 188 4.20 4.28 -7.99
N ALA A 189 3.12 4.79 -8.58
CA ALA A 189 2.83 6.21 -8.68
C ALA A 189 1.59 6.52 -7.85
N SER A 190 1.65 7.55 -7.03
CA SER A 190 0.56 8.00 -6.16
C SER A 190 0.46 9.51 -6.19
N HIS A 191 -0.76 10.05 -6.07
CA HIS A 191 -0.94 11.49 -5.92
C HIS A 191 -0.21 11.96 -4.66
N ALA A 192 0.54 13.06 -4.77
CA ALA A 192 1.17 13.68 -3.62
C ALA A 192 0.08 14.17 -2.68
N LYS A 193 -0.01 13.58 -1.48
CA LYS A 193 -0.93 14.08 -0.46
C LYS A 193 -0.35 15.37 0.09
N PRO A 194 -1.05 16.51 0.00
CA PRO A 194 -0.59 17.72 0.65
C PRO A 194 -0.47 17.41 2.14
N SER A 195 0.73 17.59 2.70
CA SER A 195 0.90 17.55 4.14
C SER A 195 0.01 18.64 4.72
N LYS A 196 -1.06 18.26 5.45
CA LYS A 196 -1.76 19.23 6.29
C LYS A 196 -0.68 19.84 7.21
N PRO A 197 -0.56 21.17 7.30
CA PRO A 197 0.31 21.76 8.31
C PRO A 197 -0.19 21.26 9.66
N MET A 198 0.51 20.29 10.24
CA MET A 198 0.27 19.89 11.61
C MET A 198 0.66 21.08 12.46
N GLY A 199 -0.32 21.71 13.12
CA GLY A 199 -0.01 22.68 14.17
C GLY A 199 0.81 21.97 15.24
N GLY A 200 2.06 22.38 15.41
CA GLY A 200 3.03 21.77 16.32
C GLY A 200 4.40 21.60 15.67
N THR A 201 5.46 21.56 16.48
CA THR A 201 6.79 21.19 16.00
C THR A 201 6.73 19.74 15.51
N PRO A 202 7.03 19.46 14.23
CA PRO A 202 7.09 18.09 13.74
C PRO A 202 8.10 17.33 14.60
N VAL A 203 7.63 16.37 15.38
CA VAL A 203 8.54 15.39 15.98
C VAL A 203 8.93 14.47 14.83
N PRO A 204 10.20 14.41 14.42
CA PRO A 204 10.60 13.47 13.38
C PRO A 204 10.24 12.08 13.87
N PHE A 205 9.33 11.40 13.18
CA PHE A 205 9.22 9.95 13.29
C PHE A 205 10.46 9.36 12.61
N SER A 206 11.64 9.52 13.22
CA SER A 206 12.83 8.83 12.74
C SER A 206 12.70 7.41 13.24
N ASN A 207 12.42 6.47 12.33
CA ASN A 207 12.74 5.09 12.60
C ASN A 207 14.27 5.02 12.72
N PRO A 208 14.84 4.78 13.92
CA PRO A 208 16.29 4.87 14.13
C PRO A 208 17.06 3.84 13.30
N ASP A 209 16.38 2.80 12.83
CA ASP A 209 16.96 1.76 11.99
C ASP A 209 16.83 2.05 10.48
N GLU A 210 16.17 3.15 10.10
CA GLU A 210 16.05 3.57 8.71
C GLU A 210 17.35 4.26 8.25
N LYS A 211 17.94 3.72 7.18
CA LYS A 211 19.07 4.34 6.49
C LYS A 211 18.60 4.93 5.19
N THR A 212 19.04 6.15 4.91
CA THR A 212 18.71 6.87 3.67
C THR A 212 19.95 7.28 2.90
N GLU A 213 19.85 7.26 1.57
CA GLU A 213 20.88 7.70 0.64
C GLU A 213 20.22 8.56 -0.42
N THR A 214 20.66 9.81 -0.54
CA THR A 214 20.19 10.73 -1.58
C THR A 214 21.09 10.62 -2.80
N MET A 215 20.50 10.59 -3.99
CA MET A 215 21.21 10.60 -5.27
C MET A 215 20.43 11.41 -6.30
N VAL A 216 21.08 11.71 -7.43
CA VAL A 216 20.46 12.41 -8.56
C VAL A 216 20.47 11.46 -9.76
N ILE A 217 19.31 11.23 -10.37
CA ILE A 217 19.13 10.37 -11.56
C ILE A 217 18.37 11.19 -12.59
N GLY A 218 18.91 11.36 -13.80
CA GLY A 218 18.27 12.20 -14.83
C GLY A 218 17.99 13.65 -14.39
N GLY A 219 18.78 14.20 -13.47
CA GLY A 219 18.55 15.53 -12.86
C GLY A 219 17.48 15.57 -11.76
N ILE A 220 16.84 14.45 -11.43
CA ILE A 220 15.82 14.33 -10.38
C ILE A 220 16.44 13.81 -9.09
N LYS A 221 16.19 14.51 -7.98
CA LYS A 221 16.63 14.09 -6.65
C LYS A 221 15.79 12.90 -6.18
N CYS A 222 16.46 11.79 -5.92
CA CYS A 222 15.88 10.55 -5.44
C CYS A 222 16.41 10.21 -4.04
N THR A 223 15.58 9.56 -3.23
CA THR A 223 15.95 9.07 -1.90
C THR A 223 15.78 7.56 -1.85
N TYR A 224 16.87 6.84 -1.63
CA TYR A 224 16.86 5.40 -1.36
C TYR A 224 16.77 5.18 0.14
N THR A 225 15.84 4.34 0.58
CA THR A 225 15.56 4.03 1.97
C THR A 225 15.65 2.52 2.19
N THR A 226 16.33 2.11 3.27
CA THR A 226 16.34 0.73 3.78
C THR A 226 15.98 0.73 5.26
N ALA A 227 15.18 -0.22 5.71
CA ALA A 227 14.88 -0.42 7.12
C ALA A 227 14.71 -1.92 7.42
N PRO A 228 15.01 -2.38 8.65
CA PRO A 228 14.73 -3.75 9.05
C PRO A 228 13.25 -4.09 8.86
N LYS A 229 12.96 -5.26 8.29
CA LYS A 229 11.60 -5.80 8.07
C LYS A 229 10.74 -5.06 7.03
N LEU A 230 11.27 -4.06 6.32
CA LEU A 230 10.59 -3.39 5.21
C LEU A 230 11.36 -3.63 3.91
N LYS A 231 10.61 -3.69 2.78
CA LYS A 231 11.23 -3.67 1.45
C LYS A 231 12.03 -2.39 1.30
N SER A 232 13.20 -2.47 0.69
CA SER A 232 13.96 -1.27 0.32
C SER A 232 13.18 -0.49 -0.72
N ARG A 233 13.28 0.84 -0.71
CA ARG A 233 12.59 1.70 -1.68
C ARG A 233 13.47 2.81 -2.21
N LEU A 234 13.32 3.14 -3.48
CA LEU A 234 13.76 4.42 -4.05
C LEU A 234 12.52 5.27 -4.31
N SER A 235 12.51 6.53 -3.86
CA SER A 235 11.38 7.43 -4.06
C SER A 235 11.82 8.78 -4.62
N TRP A 236 10.96 9.38 -5.44
CA TRP A 236 11.10 10.74 -5.94
C TRP A 236 9.71 11.34 -6.23
N THR A 237 9.66 12.65 -6.45
CA THR A 237 8.45 13.36 -6.86
C THR A 237 8.67 13.94 -8.26
N ASP A 238 7.61 14.05 -9.06
CA ASP A 238 7.68 14.79 -10.33
C ASP A 238 8.05 16.26 -10.12
N THR A 239 8.42 16.92 -11.21
CA THR A 239 8.82 18.33 -11.21
C THR A 239 7.70 19.28 -10.78
N SER A 240 6.43 18.90 -10.97
CA SER A 240 5.26 19.66 -10.52
C SER A 240 4.94 19.47 -9.04
N GLY A 241 5.50 18.46 -8.37
CA GLY A 241 5.17 18.13 -6.98
C GLY A 241 3.83 17.39 -6.81
N SER A 242 3.20 16.96 -7.91
CA SER A 242 1.85 16.37 -7.93
C SER A 242 1.83 14.86 -7.77
N VAL A 243 2.91 14.16 -8.17
CA VAL A 243 2.97 12.70 -8.16
C VAL A 243 4.23 12.21 -7.47
N ASN A 244 4.05 11.34 -6.50
CA ASN A 244 5.12 10.60 -5.84
C ASN A 244 5.30 9.23 -6.50
N TYR A 245 6.54 8.95 -6.87
CA TYR A 245 6.95 7.67 -7.43
C TYR A 245 7.77 6.90 -6.42
N SER A 246 7.66 5.57 -6.45
CA SER A 246 8.50 4.69 -5.66
C SER A 246 8.77 3.37 -6.38
N ILE A 247 9.96 2.83 -6.18
CA ILE A 247 10.35 1.49 -6.63
C ILE A 247 10.73 0.69 -5.40
N PHE A 248 10.01 -0.40 -5.13
CA PHE A 248 10.23 -1.30 -4.00
C PHE A 248 10.87 -2.60 -4.45
N ALA A 249 11.82 -3.10 -3.66
CA ALA A 249 12.44 -4.39 -3.88
C ALA A 249 13.05 -4.98 -2.59
N ASP A 250 13.16 -6.30 -2.55
CA ASP A 250 13.93 -7.01 -1.54
C ASP A 250 15.36 -7.21 -2.00
N ASN A 251 16.33 -6.64 -1.28
CA ASN A 251 17.78 -6.83 -1.49
C ASN A 251 18.27 -6.64 -2.95
N ALA A 252 17.61 -5.80 -3.75
CA ALA A 252 17.90 -5.64 -5.18
C ALA A 252 18.23 -4.19 -5.57
N LYS A 253 19.07 -3.49 -4.79
CA LYS A 253 19.41 -2.06 -5.02
C LYS A 253 19.85 -1.78 -6.45
N ALA A 254 20.71 -2.62 -7.03
CA ALA A 254 21.19 -2.43 -8.40
C ALA A 254 20.05 -2.51 -9.45
N ASP A 255 19.10 -3.42 -9.27
CA ASP A 255 17.91 -3.51 -10.13
C ASP A 255 17.04 -2.27 -9.99
N VAL A 256 16.78 -1.84 -8.75
CA VAL A 256 16.02 -0.60 -8.45
C VAL A 256 16.61 0.61 -9.16
N LEU A 257 17.94 0.79 -9.10
CA LEU A 257 18.61 1.90 -9.76
C LEU A 257 18.54 1.82 -11.28
N ARG A 258 18.58 0.61 -11.87
CA ARG A 258 18.42 0.45 -13.32
C ARG A 258 17.01 0.79 -13.78
N PHE A 259 15.98 0.36 -13.05
CA PHE A 259 14.60 0.77 -13.33
C PHE A 259 14.44 2.29 -13.23
N ALA A 260 14.98 2.91 -12.17
CA ALA A 260 14.91 4.36 -12.00
C ALA A 260 15.57 5.13 -13.15
N LYS A 261 16.76 4.69 -13.59
CA LYS A 261 17.44 5.29 -14.75
C LYS A 261 16.61 5.19 -16.01
N ALA A 262 16.07 4.01 -16.31
CA ALA A 262 15.23 3.81 -17.49
C ALA A 262 13.93 4.64 -17.46
N MET A 263 13.47 5.08 -16.28
CA MET A 263 12.31 5.96 -16.13
C MET A 263 12.65 7.46 -16.19
N LEU A 264 13.84 7.86 -15.76
CA LEU A 264 14.19 9.26 -15.49
C LEU A 264 15.25 9.83 -16.44
N GLU A 265 16.03 8.98 -17.09
CA GLU A 265 17.01 9.39 -18.09
C GLU A 265 16.32 9.32 -19.48
N PRO A 266 16.20 10.44 -20.21
CA PRO A 266 15.73 10.39 -21.59
C PRO A 266 16.70 9.55 -22.42
N GLU A 267 16.19 8.69 -23.30
CA GLU A 267 17.05 7.99 -24.24
C GLU A 267 17.88 9.02 -25.01
N ALA A 268 19.20 8.80 -25.07
CA ALA A 268 20.08 9.61 -25.88
C ALA A 268 19.65 9.43 -27.35
N LYS A 269 19.03 10.46 -27.92
CA LYS A 269 18.72 10.54 -29.34
C LYS A 269 20.00 10.62 -30.18
#